data_AF-A0A552LY75-F1
#
_entry.id   AF-A0A552LY75-F1
#
_cell.length_a   1.000
_cell.length_b   1.000
_cell.length_c   1.000
_cell.angle_alpha   90.00
_cell.angle_beta   90.00
_cell.angle_gamma   90.00
#
_symmetry.space_group_name_H-M   'P 1'
#
loop_
_entity.id
_entity.type
_entity.pdbx_description
1 polymer ?
#
loop_
_entity_poly.entity_id
_entity_poly.type
_entity_poly.pdbx_seq_one_letter_code
_entity_poly.pdbx_strand_id
1 'polypeptide(L)'
;MSKIKINLQIIGVFYKRVIYPTVTLTFPIFLASLVACNPSPEGSQVNPPPTASPSAEAPTSPNTQTTTSNVSIPGVQNYTEIIFKQPQKNSSNGFFEAVNDSPELERELPKTKPFRVSGWAVNADFTQPADLVIITMGDDNTPIAIAPVTIDRPDIVKGFKKNALAKSGWIAAIDPLSLPNNSVILKAWSYDPTTKEAIQLSQEHKLTWK
;
A
#
# COMPACT_ATOMS: atom_id res chain seq x y z
N MET A 1 -6.63 38.02 22.60
CA MET A 1 -6.06 37.05 21.63
C MET A 1 -6.26 35.65 22.20
N SER A 2 -7.27 34.92 21.68
CA SER A 2 -7.72 33.64 22.25
C SER A 2 -6.85 32.49 21.71
N LYS A 3 -6.13 31.80 22.59
CA LYS A 3 -5.40 30.57 22.26
C LYS A 3 -6.39 29.42 22.19
N ILE A 4 -6.73 28.97 20.99
CA ILE A 4 -7.49 27.74 20.78
C ILE A 4 -6.55 26.57 21.09
N LYS A 5 -6.68 25.98 22.28
CA LYS A 5 -6.12 24.67 22.61
C LYS A 5 -6.96 23.60 21.90
N ILE A 6 -6.44 23.07 20.80
CA ILE A 6 -7.04 21.90 20.16
C ILE A 6 -6.64 20.68 20.98
N ASN A 7 -7.64 20.01 21.56
CA ASN A 7 -7.46 18.84 22.42
C ASN A 7 -7.09 17.62 21.53
N LEU A 8 -5.86 17.14 21.71
CA LEU A 8 -5.21 16.12 20.87
C LEU A 8 -5.67 14.68 21.15
N GLN A 9 -6.57 14.44 22.11
CA GLN A 9 -7.12 13.10 22.37
C GLN A 9 -8.02 12.57 21.25
N ILE A 10 -8.42 13.42 20.30
CA ILE A 10 -9.41 13.04 19.28
C ILE A 10 -8.79 12.19 18.17
N ILE A 11 -7.49 12.30 17.87
CA ILE A 11 -6.88 11.58 16.74
C ILE A 11 -6.70 10.08 17.04
N GLY A 12 -6.35 9.73 18.28
CA GLY A 12 -6.20 8.32 18.70
C GLY A 12 -7.52 7.56 18.91
N VAL A 13 -8.66 8.26 19.03
CA VAL A 13 -9.96 7.64 19.35
C VAL A 13 -10.75 7.28 18.09
N PHE A 14 -10.51 7.94 16.95
CA PHE A 14 -11.26 7.67 15.72
C PHE A 14 -10.95 6.29 15.09
N TYR A 15 -9.75 5.74 15.29
CA TYR A 15 -9.37 4.45 14.69
C TYR A 15 -9.87 3.22 15.46
N LYS A 16 -10.30 3.35 16.72
CA LYS A 16 -10.82 2.19 17.48
C LYS A 16 -12.27 1.82 17.15
N ARG A 17 -12.96 2.58 16.27
CA ARG A 17 -14.41 2.46 16.08
C ARG A 17 -14.88 2.01 14.70
N VAL A 18 -13.99 1.62 13.79
CA VAL A 18 -14.37 1.02 12.50
C VAL A 18 -14.08 -0.49 12.55
N ILE A 19 -14.86 -1.20 13.36
CA ILE A 19 -15.06 -2.64 13.19
C ILE A 19 -16.15 -2.75 12.12
N TYR A 20 -15.79 -3.22 10.93
CA TYR A 20 -16.73 -3.51 9.85
C TYR A 20 -17.67 -4.67 10.29
N PRO A 21 -19.00 -4.50 10.32
CA PRO A 21 -19.88 -5.66 10.31
C PRO A 21 -19.95 -6.21 8.88
N THR A 22 -19.72 -7.51 8.73
CA THR A 22 -19.97 -8.30 7.52
C THR A 22 -21.38 -8.03 7.01
N VAL A 23 -21.50 -7.45 5.81
CA VAL A 23 -22.76 -7.39 5.06
C VAL A 23 -22.81 -8.61 4.16
N THR A 24 -23.63 -9.59 4.53
CA THR A 24 -23.98 -10.73 3.69
C THR A 24 -24.86 -10.25 2.54
N LEU A 25 -24.33 -10.25 1.31
CA LEU A 25 -25.08 -9.84 0.12
C LEU A 25 -25.86 -11.05 -0.42
N THR A 26 -27.17 -11.07 -0.20
CA THR A 26 -28.09 -12.01 -0.86
C THR A 26 -28.50 -11.44 -2.22
N PHE A 27 -28.12 -12.13 -3.31
CA PHE A 27 -28.56 -11.81 -4.66
C PHE A 27 -29.99 -12.34 -4.89
N PRO A 28 -30.96 -11.50 -5.28
CA PRO A 28 -32.21 -12.01 -5.84
C PRO A 28 -31.97 -12.45 -7.28
N ILE A 29 -32.34 -13.70 -7.56
CA ILE A 29 -32.40 -14.30 -8.89
C ILE A 29 -33.51 -13.60 -9.68
N PHE A 30 -33.15 -12.86 -10.73
CA PHE A 30 -34.11 -12.40 -11.74
C PHE A 30 -34.17 -13.43 -12.88
N LEU A 31 -35.31 -14.12 -12.98
CA LEU A 31 -35.71 -14.90 -14.14
C LEU A 31 -36.14 -13.93 -15.26
N ALA A 32 -35.44 -13.97 -16.40
CA ALA A 32 -35.92 -13.37 -17.64
C ALA A 32 -36.09 -14.48 -18.68
N SER A 33 -37.34 -14.86 -18.95
CA SER A 33 -37.75 -15.74 -20.04
C SER A 33 -38.09 -14.89 -21.24
N LEU A 34 -37.46 -15.08 -22.41
CA LEU A 34 -38.07 -14.76 -23.71
C LEU A 34 -37.52 -15.67 -24.84
N VAL A 35 -38.38 -16.63 -25.22
CA VAL A 35 -38.81 -17.03 -26.58
C VAL A 35 -37.77 -17.17 -27.70
N ALA A 36 -37.69 -18.39 -28.25
CA ALA A 36 -37.02 -18.75 -29.49
C ALA A 36 -37.89 -18.48 -30.73
N CYS A 37 -37.26 -18.17 -31.87
CA CYS A 37 -37.58 -18.75 -33.19
C CYS A 37 -36.52 -18.37 -34.23
N ASN A 38 -35.94 -19.38 -34.88
CA ASN A 38 -35.12 -19.32 -36.09
C ASN A 38 -36.06 -19.32 -37.32
N PRO A 39 -35.63 -18.94 -38.55
CA PRO A 39 -34.89 -19.89 -39.38
C PRO A 39 -33.83 -19.30 -40.35
N SER A 40 -32.97 -20.21 -40.82
CA SER A 40 -31.94 -20.08 -41.86
C SER A 40 -32.52 -19.96 -43.28
N PRO A 41 -31.71 -19.61 -44.31
CA PRO A 41 -31.28 -20.67 -45.24
C PRO A 41 -29.82 -20.60 -45.77
N GLU A 42 -29.32 -21.83 -45.96
CA GLU A 42 -28.29 -22.41 -46.84
C GLU A 42 -27.30 -21.58 -47.70
N GLY A 43 -26.04 -22.05 -47.68
CA GLY A 43 -25.01 -21.82 -48.71
C GLY A 43 -23.69 -22.55 -48.38
N SER A 44 -23.50 -23.76 -48.94
CA SER A 44 -22.30 -24.61 -48.78
C SER A 44 -21.16 -24.22 -49.73
N GLN A 45 -19.89 -24.18 -49.26
CA GLN A 45 -18.78 -25.09 -49.68
C GLN A 45 -17.36 -24.62 -49.23
N VAL A 46 -16.74 -25.46 -48.39
CA VAL A 46 -15.37 -26.05 -48.41
C VAL A 46 -14.13 -25.21 -48.80
N ASN A 47 -13.20 -25.02 -47.84
CA ASN A 47 -11.76 -25.42 -47.91
C ASN A 47 -11.02 -25.20 -46.55
N PRO A 48 -10.01 -26.03 -46.17
CA PRO A 48 -9.31 -25.96 -44.87
C PRO A 48 -7.92 -25.26 -44.96
N PRO A 49 -7.14 -25.12 -43.85
CA PRO A 49 -6.72 -23.85 -43.26
C PRO A 49 -5.32 -23.36 -43.69
N PRO A 50 -4.92 -22.15 -43.23
CA PRO A 50 -3.58 -22.06 -42.65
C PRO A 50 -3.56 -21.45 -41.24
N THR A 51 -2.78 -22.12 -40.40
CA THR A 51 -2.20 -21.72 -39.13
C THR A 51 -1.77 -20.25 -39.09
N ALA A 52 -2.29 -19.48 -38.14
CA ALA A 52 -1.54 -18.52 -37.33
C ALA A 52 -2.47 -17.92 -36.26
N SER A 53 -2.22 -18.26 -35.00
CA SER A 53 -2.81 -17.59 -33.84
C SER A 53 -1.85 -16.45 -33.46
N PRO A 54 -2.23 -15.16 -33.53
CA PRO A 54 -1.49 -14.12 -32.84
C PRO A 54 -1.96 -14.10 -31.39
N SER A 55 -1.10 -14.55 -30.48
CA SER A 55 -1.22 -14.30 -29.05
C SER A 55 -1.36 -12.79 -28.83
N ALA A 56 -2.51 -12.38 -28.31
CA ALA A 56 -2.70 -11.03 -27.80
C ALA A 56 -1.83 -10.86 -26.54
N GLU A 57 -0.85 -9.97 -26.61
CA GLU A 57 -0.13 -9.45 -25.45
C GLU A 57 -1.14 -8.76 -24.50
N ALA A 58 -1.23 -9.28 -23.27
CA ALA A 58 -1.91 -8.59 -22.18
C ALA A 58 -1.00 -7.48 -21.63
N PRO A 59 -1.56 -6.32 -21.23
CA PRO A 59 -0.78 -5.14 -20.88
C PRO A 59 0.01 -5.34 -19.59
N THR A 60 1.28 -4.94 -19.64
CA THR A 60 2.24 -4.87 -18.53
C THR A 60 1.66 -4.10 -17.33
N SER A 61 1.53 -4.80 -16.19
CA SER A 61 1.30 -4.20 -14.87
C SER A 61 2.50 -3.35 -14.42
N PRO A 62 2.28 -2.27 -13.65
CA PRO A 62 3.36 -1.39 -13.20
C PRO A 62 4.32 -2.13 -12.27
N ASN A 63 5.61 -2.04 -12.60
CA ASN A 63 6.74 -2.67 -11.93
C ASN A 63 6.67 -2.53 -10.40
N THR A 64 6.46 -3.66 -9.71
CA THR A 64 6.77 -3.82 -8.29
C THR A 64 8.12 -4.53 -8.21
N GLN A 65 9.17 -3.81 -7.83
CA GLN A 65 10.53 -4.34 -7.75
C GLN A 65 10.77 -4.94 -6.36
N THR A 66 11.19 -6.20 -6.29
CA THR A 66 11.52 -6.93 -5.05
C THR A 66 12.87 -7.60 -5.19
N THR A 67 13.78 -7.40 -4.22
CA THR A 67 14.82 -8.34 -3.69
C THR A 67 15.77 -7.58 -2.75
N THR A 68 16.19 -8.21 -1.65
CA THR A 68 17.06 -7.61 -0.63
C THR A 68 18.47 -7.29 -1.15
N SER A 69 19.06 -6.27 -0.51
CA SER A 69 20.38 -5.65 -0.72
C SER A 69 20.48 -4.51 -1.74
N ASN A 70 19.60 -4.42 -2.75
CA ASN A 70 19.70 -3.37 -3.78
C ASN A 70 18.35 -2.67 -4.05
N VAL A 71 17.66 -2.22 -3.01
CA VAL A 71 16.53 -1.29 -3.21
C VAL A 71 17.13 0.03 -3.72
N SER A 72 16.86 0.36 -4.98
CA SER A 72 17.28 1.65 -5.55
C SER A 72 16.39 2.75 -4.98
N ILE A 73 16.97 3.61 -4.15
CA ILE A 73 16.25 4.71 -3.49
C ILE A 73 16.59 6.02 -4.23
N PRO A 74 15.59 6.72 -4.78
CA PRO A 74 15.82 7.97 -5.49
C PRO A 74 16.59 9.00 -4.64
N GLY A 75 17.54 9.69 -5.27
CA GLY A 75 18.34 10.73 -4.63
C GLY A 75 19.60 10.24 -3.91
N VAL A 76 19.79 8.92 -3.74
CA VAL A 76 20.97 8.35 -3.07
C VAL A 76 21.61 7.22 -3.86
N GLN A 77 22.93 7.03 -3.71
CA GLN A 77 23.64 5.87 -4.25
C GLN A 77 23.81 4.78 -3.18
N ASN A 78 23.90 5.19 -1.91
CA ASN A 78 23.93 4.30 -0.76
C ASN A 78 22.88 4.73 0.27
N TYR A 79 22.17 3.76 0.85
CA TYR A 79 21.12 4.06 1.83
C TYR A 79 21.65 4.71 3.12
N THR A 80 22.96 4.60 3.40
CA THR A 80 23.59 5.31 4.53
C THR A 80 23.61 6.83 4.34
N GLU A 81 23.33 7.34 3.12
CA GLU A 81 23.15 8.77 2.87
C GLU A 81 21.80 9.31 3.39
N ILE A 82 20.87 8.42 3.75
CA ILE A 82 19.53 8.79 4.19
C ILE A 82 19.58 9.27 5.64
N ILE A 83 18.95 10.41 5.89
CA ILE A 83 18.88 11.01 7.22
C ILE A 83 17.57 10.57 7.88
N PHE A 84 17.63 9.47 8.63
CA PHE A 84 16.50 8.98 9.40
C PHE A 84 16.22 9.86 10.63
N LYS A 85 14.99 10.36 10.74
CA LYS A 85 14.53 11.26 11.80
C LYS A 85 13.31 10.69 12.49
N GLN A 86 13.24 10.93 13.79
CA GLN A 86 12.01 10.74 14.55
C GLN A 86 11.02 11.87 14.23
N PRO A 87 9.70 11.61 14.27
CA PRO A 87 8.71 12.66 14.06
C PRO A 87 8.82 13.73 15.14
N GLN A 88 8.37 14.95 14.82
CA GLN A 88 8.28 16.01 15.82
C GLN A 88 7.40 15.57 16.99
N LYS A 89 7.73 16.03 18.20
CA LYS A 89 7.00 15.67 19.41
C LYS A 89 5.50 15.96 19.25
N ASN A 90 4.66 14.94 19.49
CA ASN A 90 3.20 14.97 19.33
C ASN A 90 2.72 15.16 17.87
N SER A 91 3.57 14.87 16.88
CA SER A 91 3.23 14.85 15.46
C SER A 91 3.44 13.45 14.88
N SER A 92 2.78 13.18 13.77
CA SER A 92 2.95 11.97 12.97
C SER A 92 2.87 12.36 11.50
N ASN A 93 3.90 11.99 10.74
CA ASN A 93 3.97 12.24 9.29
C ASN A 93 3.31 11.12 8.47
N GLY A 94 2.53 10.27 9.14
CA GLY A 94 1.85 9.13 8.52
C GLY A 94 1.82 7.93 9.45
N PHE A 95 1.25 6.85 8.94
CA PHE A 95 0.94 5.68 9.73
C PHE A 95 1.24 4.41 8.93
N PHE A 96 1.96 3.47 9.54
CA PHE A 96 2.12 2.12 9.04
C PHE A 96 0.92 1.30 9.52
N GLU A 97 -0.14 1.25 8.71
CA GLU A 97 -1.46 0.80 9.15
C GLU A 97 -1.61 -0.70 9.20
N ALA A 98 -1.12 -1.43 8.20
CA ALA A 98 -1.49 -2.83 8.06
C ALA A 98 -0.45 -3.69 7.36
N VAL A 99 -0.52 -4.98 7.69
CA VAL A 99 0.15 -6.09 6.99
C VAL A 99 -0.95 -7.03 6.50
N ASN A 100 -1.06 -7.28 5.19
CA ASN A 100 -2.20 -8.02 4.60
C ASN A 100 -3.55 -7.53 5.13
N ASP A 101 -3.75 -6.20 5.08
CA ASP A 101 -4.99 -5.50 5.45
C ASP A 101 -5.42 -5.60 6.92
N SER A 102 -4.62 -6.24 7.77
CA SER A 102 -4.90 -6.30 9.20
C SER A 102 -3.97 -5.41 10.04
N PRO A 103 -4.52 -4.63 11.00
CA PRO A 103 -3.80 -3.61 11.75
C PRO A 103 -3.08 -4.12 13.01
N GLU A 104 -3.08 -5.43 13.26
CA GLU A 104 -2.34 -6.00 14.39
C GLU A 104 -0.84 -5.76 14.23
N LEU A 105 -0.19 -5.33 15.31
CA LEU A 105 1.23 -4.96 15.33
C LEU A 105 2.18 -6.16 15.35
N GLU A 106 1.69 -7.32 15.75
CA GLU A 106 2.46 -8.56 15.74
C GLU A 106 1.71 -9.60 14.92
N ARG A 107 2.40 -10.25 13.96
CA ARG A 107 1.78 -11.25 13.10
C ARG A 107 2.74 -12.36 12.73
N GLU A 108 2.20 -13.57 12.68
CA GLU A 108 2.86 -14.74 12.11
C GLU A 108 2.41 -14.96 10.65
N LEU A 109 3.36 -15.00 9.72
CA LEU A 109 3.12 -15.15 8.28
C LEU A 109 3.80 -16.40 7.70
N PRO A 110 3.29 -16.98 6.59
CA PRO A 110 4.05 -17.99 5.86
C PRO A 110 5.31 -17.38 5.23
N LYS A 111 6.46 -18.03 5.36
CA LYS A 111 7.73 -17.59 4.74
C LYS A 111 7.75 -17.74 3.21
N THR A 112 6.73 -18.35 2.62
CA THR A 112 6.71 -18.80 1.22
C THR A 112 5.90 -17.91 0.29
N LYS A 113 5.22 -16.87 0.79
CA LYS A 113 4.31 -16.03 -0.01
C LYS A 113 4.55 -14.54 0.25
N PRO A 114 4.66 -13.71 -0.80
CA PRO A 114 4.68 -12.27 -0.63
C PRO A 114 3.50 -11.76 0.19
N PHE A 115 3.76 -10.73 1.00
CA PHE A 115 2.74 -10.06 1.78
C PHE A 115 2.72 -8.56 1.45
N ARG A 116 1.59 -7.91 1.73
CA ARG A 116 1.40 -6.48 1.48
C ARG A 116 1.53 -5.71 2.78
N VAL A 117 2.09 -4.52 2.68
CA VAL A 117 2.12 -3.52 3.74
C VAL A 117 1.52 -2.23 3.22
N SER A 118 0.81 -1.51 4.07
CA SER A 118 0.09 -0.31 3.64
C SER A 118 -0.02 0.73 4.74
N GLY A 119 -0.35 1.94 4.31
CA GLY A 119 -0.54 3.05 5.21
C GLY A 119 -0.88 4.35 4.48
N TRP A 120 -0.62 5.45 5.17
CA TRP A 120 -0.56 6.78 4.56
C TRP A 120 0.67 7.55 5.04
N ALA A 121 1.11 8.51 4.25
CA ALA A 121 2.29 9.33 4.52
C ALA A 121 2.13 10.73 3.92
N VAL A 122 2.67 11.72 4.64
CA VAL A 122 2.70 13.13 4.25
C VAL A 122 4.10 13.70 4.45
N ASN A 123 4.40 14.79 3.77
CA ASN A 123 5.68 15.49 3.92
C ASN A 123 5.84 16.10 5.33
N ALA A 124 7.04 16.59 5.63
CA ALA A 124 7.40 17.18 6.92
C ALA A 124 6.41 18.26 7.39
N ASP A 125 6.02 19.15 6.48
CA ASP A 125 5.18 20.32 6.77
C ASP A 125 3.66 20.04 6.74
N PHE A 126 3.27 18.79 6.47
CA PHE A 126 1.86 18.39 6.40
C PHE A 126 1.08 19.20 5.34
N THR A 127 1.71 19.52 4.22
CA THR A 127 1.12 20.31 3.13
C THR A 127 0.69 19.44 1.95
N GLN A 128 1.38 18.32 1.73
CA GLN A 128 1.15 17.41 0.62
C GLN A 128 1.48 15.96 1.01
N PRO A 129 1.08 14.95 0.21
CA PRO A 129 1.59 13.60 0.33
C PRO A 129 3.12 13.59 0.36
N ALA A 130 3.72 12.62 1.05
CA ALA A 130 5.14 12.38 0.88
C ALA A 130 5.42 11.94 -0.56
N ASP A 131 6.65 12.07 -1.07
CA ASP A 131 6.94 11.59 -2.42
C ASP A 131 6.97 10.05 -2.44
N LEU A 132 7.61 9.48 -1.42
CA LEU A 132 7.84 8.05 -1.26
C LEU A 132 7.70 7.64 0.20
N VAL A 133 7.48 6.34 0.40
CA VAL A 133 7.71 5.66 1.67
C VAL A 133 8.84 4.66 1.50
N ILE A 134 9.79 4.68 2.43
CA ILE A 134 10.81 3.64 2.57
C ILE A 134 10.33 2.67 3.65
N ILE A 135 10.37 1.38 3.36
CA ILE A 135 10.14 0.32 4.35
C ILE A 135 11.50 -0.26 4.71
N THR A 136 11.78 -0.32 6.01
CA THR A 136 13.05 -0.80 6.54
C THR A 136 12.83 -1.94 7.54
N MET A 137 13.89 -2.69 7.80
CA MET A 137 13.95 -3.68 8.86
C MET A 137 15.09 -3.39 9.84
N GLY A 138 14.97 -3.93 11.05
CA GLY A 138 16.04 -3.93 12.05
C GLY A 138 16.37 -2.54 12.62
N ASP A 139 17.34 -2.50 13.53
CA ASP A 139 17.75 -1.27 14.22
C ASP A 139 18.62 -0.35 13.33
N ASP A 140 19.28 -0.93 12.34
CA ASP A 140 20.09 -0.22 11.34
C ASP A 140 19.27 0.43 10.22
N ASN A 141 17.94 0.27 10.25
CA ASN A 141 17.01 0.76 9.24
C ASN A 141 17.38 0.30 7.82
N THR A 142 17.84 -0.94 7.66
CA THR A 142 18.13 -1.52 6.35
C THR A 142 16.88 -1.46 5.45
N PRO A 143 16.91 -0.76 4.30
CA PRO A 143 15.77 -0.69 3.39
C PRO A 143 15.50 -2.02 2.70
N ILE A 144 14.21 -2.37 2.60
CA ILE A 144 13.74 -3.61 1.98
C ILE A 144 12.69 -3.39 0.90
N ALA A 145 12.04 -2.22 0.89
CA ALA A 145 11.10 -1.83 -0.16
C ALA A 145 10.92 -0.30 -0.19
N ILE A 146 10.42 0.19 -1.33
CA ILE A 146 9.92 1.55 -1.48
C ILE A 146 8.49 1.51 -2.01
N ALA A 147 7.69 2.51 -1.65
CA ALA A 147 6.33 2.69 -2.15
C ALA A 147 6.11 4.13 -2.63
N PRO A 148 5.58 4.35 -3.84
CA PRO A 148 5.04 5.65 -4.20
C PRO A 148 3.80 5.97 -3.36
N VAL A 149 3.63 7.24 -3.02
CA VAL A 149 2.49 7.72 -2.23
C VAL A 149 1.49 8.40 -3.17
N THR A 150 0.59 7.60 -3.71
CA THR A 150 -0.33 8.03 -4.76
C THR A 150 -1.75 7.48 -4.60
N ILE A 151 -2.03 6.75 -3.51
CA ILE A 151 -3.32 6.06 -3.33
C ILE A 151 -4.33 7.00 -2.68
N ASP A 152 -5.58 6.93 -3.13
CA ASP A 152 -6.69 7.71 -2.60
C ASP A 152 -6.98 7.41 -1.12
N ARG A 153 -7.11 8.48 -0.34
CA ARG A 153 -7.39 8.49 1.10
C ARG A 153 -8.43 9.54 1.47
N PRO A 154 -9.71 9.32 1.10
CA PRO A 154 -10.79 10.26 1.43
C PRO A 154 -11.01 10.40 2.94
N ASP A 155 -10.68 9.36 3.71
CA ASP A 155 -10.69 9.36 5.18
C ASP A 155 -9.66 10.34 5.76
N ILE A 156 -8.46 10.44 5.17
CA ILE A 156 -7.42 11.39 5.56
C ILE A 156 -7.83 12.82 5.21
N VAL A 157 -8.40 13.04 4.02
CA VAL A 157 -8.95 14.35 3.64
C VAL A 157 -10.01 14.80 4.63
N LYS A 158 -10.93 13.89 5.00
CA LYS A 158 -12.00 14.17 5.96
C LYS A 158 -11.46 14.43 7.37
N GLY A 159 -10.50 13.62 7.82
CA GLY A 159 -9.91 13.72 9.16
C GLY A 159 -9.11 15.01 9.37
N PHE A 160 -8.29 15.38 8.39
CA PHE A 160 -7.43 16.56 8.48
C PHE A 160 -8.00 17.82 7.83
N LYS A 161 -9.15 17.70 7.13
CA LYS A 161 -9.80 18.80 6.38
C LYS A 161 -8.87 19.46 5.36
N LYS A 162 -8.02 18.65 4.71
CA LYS A 162 -7.03 19.09 3.72
C LYS A 162 -7.16 18.26 2.45
N ASN A 163 -7.75 18.84 1.42
CA ASN A 163 -7.94 18.15 0.13
C ASN A 163 -6.60 17.82 -0.57
N ALA A 164 -5.55 18.60 -0.31
CA ALA A 164 -4.21 18.33 -0.82
C ALA A 164 -3.68 16.94 -0.42
N LEU A 165 -4.20 16.33 0.66
CA LEU A 165 -3.75 15.02 1.17
C LEU A 165 -4.52 13.84 0.57
N ALA A 166 -5.34 14.07 -0.46
CA ALA A 166 -6.19 13.04 -1.07
C ALA A 166 -5.41 11.81 -1.55
N LYS A 167 -4.16 11.98 -1.99
CA LYS A 167 -3.32 10.91 -2.54
C LYS A 167 -2.22 10.45 -1.56
N SER A 168 -2.49 10.52 -0.26
CA SER A 168 -1.51 10.22 0.79
C SER A 168 -1.33 8.73 1.09
N GLY A 169 -2.08 7.84 0.46
CA GLY A 169 -1.98 6.41 0.70
C GLY A 169 -0.81 5.76 -0.03
N TRP A 170 -0.27 4.68 0.54
CA TRP A 170 0.79 3.88 -0.06
C TRP A 170 0.57 2.39 0.20
N ILE A 171 1.15 1.57 -0.69
CA ILE A 171 1.18 0.11 -0.56
C ILE A 171 2.52 -0.41 -1.10
N ALA A 172 3.09 -1.41 -0.43
CA ALA A 172 4.24 -2.16 -0.95
C ALA A 172 3.97 -3.66 -0.82
N ALA A 173 4.59 -4.44 -1.71
CA ALA A 173 4.69 -5.89 -1.58
C ALA A 173 6.11 -6.25 -1.10
N ILE A 174 6.20 -7.18 -0.17
CA ILE A 174 7.46 -7.66 0.38
C ILE A 174 7.52 -9.17 0.19
N ASP A 175 8.63 -9.64 -0.38
CA ASP A 175 8.92 -11.07 -0.44
C ASP A 175 9.54 -11.51 0.91
N PRO A 176 8.86 -12.37 1.68
CA PRO A 176 9.39 -12.83 2.95
C PRO A 176 10.71 -13.61 2.82
N LEU A 177 11.02 -14.22 1.67
CA LEU A 177 12.29 -14.93 1.45
C LEU A 177 13.50 -14.01 1.52
N SER A 178 13.29 -12.72 1.26
CA SER A 178 14.30 -11.67 1.36
C SER A 178 14.66 -11.32 2.82
N LEU A 179 13.78 -11.66 3.77
CA LEU A 179 13.88 -11.28 5.18
C LEU A 179 14.56 -12.38 6.02
N PRO A 180 15.14 -12.04 7.19
CA PRO A 180 15.71 -13.01 8.12
C PRO A 180 14.74 -14.15 8.51
N ASN A 181 15.27 -15.33 8.80
CA ASN A 181 14.47 -16.51 9.20
C ASN A 181 13.93 -16.42 10.64
N ASN A 182 14.39 -15.46 11.43
CA ASN A 182 13.84 -15.16 12.76
C ASN A 182 12.81 -14.02 12.66
N SER A 183 12.31 -13.55 13.81
CA SER A 183 11.40 -12.40 13.83
C SER A 183 12.05 -11.15 13.26
N VAL A 184 11.28 -10.32 12.55
CA VAL A 184 11.72 -9.03 12.02
C VAL A 184 10.77 -7.93 12.47
N ILE A 185 11.32 -6.76 12.80
CA ILE A 185 10.54 -5.54 13.04
C ILE A 185 10.63 -4.68 11.78
N LEU A 186 9.47 -4.33 11.23
CA LEU A 186 9.33 -3.44 10.09
C LEU A 186 8.97 -2.04 10.55
N LYS A 187 9.68 -1.06 9.98
CA LYS A 187 9.43 0.37 10.12
C LYS A 187 9.13 0.97 8.76
N ALA A 188 8.36 2.05 8.74
CA ALA A 188 8.09 2.81 7.53
C ALA A 188 8.45 4.27 7.75
N TRP A 189 8.87 4.96 6.68
CA TRP A 189 9.37 6.33 6.74
C TRP A 189 8.84 7.12 5.56
N SER A 190 8.27 8.31 5.80
CA SER A 190 8.05 9.26 4.70
C SER A 190 9.39 9.78 4.22
N TYR A 191 9.61 9.85 2.92
CA TYR A 191 10.91 10.17 2.33
C TYR A 191 10.80 11.29 1.31
N ASP A 192 11.74 12.24 1.41
CA ASP A 192 11.97 13.32 0.45
C ASP A 192 13.32 13.10 -0.23
N PRO A 193 13.36 12.78 -1.55
CA PRO A 193 14.59 12.51 -2.27
C PRO A 193 15.47 13.75 -2.48
N THR A 194 14.93 14.97 -2.34
CA THR A 194 15.67 16.22 -2.50
C THR A 194 16.52 16.50 -1.27
N THR A 195 15.92 16.34 -0.09
CA THR A 195 16.60 16.55 1.20
C THR A 195 17.27 15.29 1.75
N LYS A 196 16.94 14.12 1.18
CA LYS A 196 17.34 12.78 1.65
C LYS A 196 16.86 12.46 3.06
N GLU A 197 15.85 13.18 3.53
CA GLU A 197 15.31 13.03 4.88
C GLU A 197 14.20 11.98 4.88
N ALA A 198 14.25 11.10 5.88
CA ALA A 198 13.25 10.06 6.12
C ALA A 198 12.65 10.24 7.52
N ILE A 199 11.36 10.54 7.65
CA ILE A 199 10.69 10.73 8.93
C ILE A 199 9.88 9.49 9.28
N GLN A 200 10.08 8.92 10.48
CA GLN A 200 9.40 7.69 10.87
C GLN A 200 7.88 7.88 10.91
N LEU A 201 7.16 6.94 10.32
CA LEU A 201 5.72 6.84 10.44
C LEU A 201 5.35 6.24 11.81
N SER A 202 4.11 6.48 12.23
CA SER A 202 3.57 5.86 13.43
C SER A 202 3.44 4.34 13.24
N GLN A 203 3.71 3.63 14.34
CA GLN A 203 3.69 2.16 14.45
C GLN A 203 4.85 1.44 13.76
N GLU A 204 5.14 0.27 14.32
CA GLU A 204 6.08 -0.71 13.80
C GLU A 204 5.36 -2.06 13.79
N HIS A 205 5.66 -2.90 12.82
CA HIS A 205 5.04 -4.22 12.68
C HIS A 205 6.08 -5.31 12.88
N LYS A 206 5.87 -6.15 13.88
CA LYS A 206 6.72 -7.31 14.15
C LYS A 206 6.15 -8.54 13.46
N LEU A 207 6.98 -9.19 12.65
CA LEU A 207 6.64 -10.38 11.91
C LEU A 207 7.41 -11.59 12.43
N THR A 208 6.71 -12.70 12.58
CA THR A 208 7.26 -14.04 12.79
C THR A 208 6.83 -14.96 11.65
N TRP A 209 7.42 -16.15 11.56
CA TRP A 209 7.21 -17.06 10.43
C TRP A 209 6.63 -18.40 10.87
N LYS A 210 5.68 -18.91 10.08
CA LYS A 210 5.19 -20.29 10.14
C LYS A 210 6.11 -21.25 9.40
#